data_AF-A0A563CUS1-F1
#
_entry.id   AF-A0A563CUS1-F1
#
_cell.length_a   1.000
_cell.length_b   1.000
_cell.length_c   1.000
_cell.angle_alpha   90.00
_cell.angle_beta   90.00
_cell.angle_gamma   90.00
#
_symmetry.space_group_name_H-M   'P 1'
#
loop_
_entity.id
_entity.type
_entity.pdbx_description
1 polymer ?
#
loop_
_entity_poly.entity_id
_entity_poly.type
_entity_poly.pdbx_seq_one_letter_code
_entity_poly.pdbx_strand_id
1 'polypeptide(L)'
;MKMSTKTIASLMVVTAVASAMPGASQLGVPRQRRKSQFDKLLAVHDRKGELRAEILGISALTFRQMSRTRSFAQIVRECGIGSTRAFRLALFGRLRDELLRRGWSRAKIDAYMAARVVRAAA
;
A
#
# COMPACT_ATOMS: atom_id res chain seq x y z
N MET A 1 5.92 11.96 -6.15
CA MET A 1 5.08 10.79 -6.55
C MET A 1 4.15 11.20 -7.70
N LYS A 2 4.14 10.50 -8.84
CA LYS A 2 3.39 10.90 -10.07
C LYS A 2 1.92 10.47 -10.11
N MET A 3 1.40 9.84 -9.05
CA MET A 3 0.01 9.38 -8.99
C MET A 3 -0.98 10.53 -8.73
N SER A 4 -2.23 10.39 -9.20
CA SER A 4 -3.31 11.33 -8.85
C SER A 4 -3.64 11.23 -7.35
N THR A 5 -4.16 12.32 -6.77
CA THR A 5 -4.54 12.34 -5.34
C THR A 5 -5.61 11.29 -5.02
N LYS A 6 -6.56 11.08 -5.95
CA LYS A 6 -7.60 10.05 -5.83
C LYS A 6 -6.99 8.63 -5.84
N THR A 7 -6.00 8.40 -6.70
CA THR A 7 -5.27 7.13 -6.77
C THR A 7 -4.54 6.83 -5.45
N ILE A 8 -3.85 7.82 -4.89
CA ILE A 8 -3.15 7.67 -3.61
C ILE A 8 -4.12 7.33 -2.49
N ALA A 9 -5.25 8.04 -2.42
CA ALA A 9 -6.29 7.78 -1.42
C ALA A 9 -6.90 6.38 -1.56
N SER A 10 -7.19 5.92 -2.79
CA SER A 10 -7.68 4.56 -3.04
C SER A 10 -6.63 3.49 -2.69
N LEU A 11 -5.36 3.70 -3.06
CA LEU A 11 -4.27 2.78 -2.73
C LEU A 11 -4.06 2.69 -1.21
N MET A 12 -4.19 3.81 -0.50
CA MET A 12 -4.09 3.87 0.96
C MET A 12 -5.20 3.04 1.63
N VAL A 13 -6.45 3.13 1.16
CA VAL A 13 -7.59 2.33 1.66
C VAL A 13 -7.31 0.84 1.51
N VAL A 14 -6.95 0.37 0.32
CA VAL A 14 -6.69 -1.06 0.11
C VAL A 14 -5.44 -1.55 0.85
N THR A 15 -4.45 -0.67 1.05
CA THR A 15 -3.26 -0.97 1.84
C THR A 15 -3.62 -1.18 3.31
N ALA A 16 -4.49 -0.34 3.88
CA ALA A 16 -4.95 -0.50 5.26
C ALA A 16 -5.74 -1.81 5.47
N VAL A 17 -6.64 -2.12 4.53
CA VAL A 17 -7.44 -3.36 4.53
C VAL A 17 -6.54 -4.60 4.41
N ALA A 18 -5.57 -4.60 3.49
CA ALA A 18 -4.62 -5.70 3.30
C ALA A 18 -3.63 -5.86 4.47
N SER A 19 -3.32 -4.76 5.16
CA SER A 19 -2.50 -4.77 6.37
C SER A 19 -3.24 -5.25 7.60
N ALA A 20 -4.56 -5.42 7.53
CA ALA A 20 -5.40 -5.66 8.70
C ALA A 20 -5.11 -4.65 9.82
N MET A 21 -5.23 -3.36 9.50
CA MET A 21 -5.18 -2.29 10.50
C MET A 21 -6.44 -2.33 11.39
N PRO A 22 -6.31 -2.02 12.71
CA PRO A 22 -7.47 -1.79 13.58
C PRO A 22 -8.43 -0.76 12.95
N GLY A 23 -9.74 -0.97 13.06
CA GLY A 23 -10.76 -0.15 12.41
C GLY A 23 -11.01 -0.45 10.92
N ALA A 24 -10.05 -1.05 10.20
CA ALA A 24 -10.23 -1.50 8.81
C ALA A 24 -10.44 -3.02 8.65
N SER A 25 -10.15 -3.78 9.70
CA SER A 25 -10.15 -5.25 9.69
C SER A 25 -11.49 -5.89 10.04
N GLN A 26 -12.48 -5.10 10.47
CA GLN A 26 -13.75 -5.60 11.04
C GLN A 26 -14.80 -6.00 10.00
N LEU A 27 -14.50 -5.90 8.70
CA LEU A 27 -15.54 -5.94 7.67
C LEU A 27 -15.75 -7.31 6.99
N GLY A 28 -15.46 -8.43 7.66
CA GLY A 28 -15.82 -9.77 7.16
C GLY A 28 -15.14 -10.22 5.85
N VAL A 29 -14.27 -9.41 5.23
CA VAL A 29 -13.65 -9.73 3.94
C VAL A 29 -12.65 -10.88 4.08
N PRO A 30 -12.76 -11.93 3.24
CA PRO A 30 -11.75 -12.99 3.18
C PRO A 30 -10.35 -12.40 2.97
N ARG A 31 -9.38 -12.86 3.75
CA ARG A 31 -7.99 -12.38 3.74
C ARG A 31 -7.37 -12.42 2.34
N GLN A 32 -7.77 -13.40 1.53
CA GLN A 32 -7.30 -13.58 0.15
C GLN A 32 -7.83 -12.50 -0.80
N ARG A 33 -9.12 -12.12 -0.69
CA ARG A 33 -9.73 -11.05 -1.49
C ARG A 33 -9.09 -9.68 -1.18
N ARG A 34 -8.78 -9.42 0.10
CA ARG A 34 -8.07 -8.20 0.54
C ARG A 34 -6.67 -8.08 -0.10
N LYS A 35 -5.89 -9.16 -0.07
CA LYS A 35 -4.55 -9.20 -0.68
C LYS A 35 -4.64 -9.01 -2.19
N SER A 36 -5.56 -9.71 -2.86
CA SER A 36 -5.73 -9.64 -4.31
C SER A 36 -6.05 -8.22 -4.80
N GLN A 37 -6.94 -7.49 -4.12
CA GLN A 37 -7.25 -6.11 -4.49
C GLN A 37 -6.06 -5.16 -4.32
N PHE A 38 -5.32 -5.31 -3.22
CA PHE A 38 -4.08 -4.56 -2.99
C PHE A 38 -3.05 -4.86 -4.08
N ASP A 39 -2.79 -6.13 -4.38
CA ASP A 39 -1.80 -6.54 -5.38
C ASP A 39 -2.17 -6.01 -6.77
N LYS A 40 -3.46 -6.05 -7.14
CA LYS A 40 -3.97 -5.50 -8.40
C LYS A 40 -3.74 -3.99 -8.51
N LEU A 41 -4.15 -3.22 -7.51
CA LEU A 41 -4.01 -1.76 -7.54
C LEU A 41 -2.54 -1.33 -7.50
N LEU A 42 -1.72 -2.04 -6.72
CA LEU A 42 -0.29 -1.78 -6.68
C LEU A 42 0.36 -2.11 -8.03
N ALA A 43 -0.02 -3.21 -8.70
CA ALA A 43 0.51 -3.54 -10.02
C ALA A 43 0.15 -2.49 -11.10
N VAL A 44 -1.06 -1.92 -11.04
CA VAL A 44 -1.51 -0.88 -11.97
C VAL A 44 -0.75 0.43 -11.72
N HIS A 45 -0.63 0.85 -10.47
CA HIS A 45 -0.12 2.18 -10.13
C HIS A 45 1.37 2.24 -9.83
N ASP A 46 2.01 1.10 -9.58
CA ASP A 46 3.45 0.93 -9.35
C ASP A 46 4.06 -0.07 -10.33
N ARG A 47 3.68 0.02 -11.61
CA ARG A 47 4.17 -0.88 -12.67
C ARG A 47 5.70 -0.93 -12.78
N LYS A 48 6.37 0.20 -12.55
CA LYS A 48 7.83 0.31 -12.61
C LYS A 48 8.54 -0.10 -11.31
N GLY A 49 7.79 -0.36 -10.24
CA GLY A 49 8.30 -0.71 -8.93
C GLY A 49 8.97 0.46 -8.20
N GLU A 50 8.72 1.70 -8.62
CA GLU A 50 9.33 2.90 -8.03
C GLU A 50 8.86 3.10 -6.58
N LEU A 51 7.58 2.89 -6.31
CA LEU A 51 7.01 3.03 -4.97
C LEU A 51 7.48 1.91 -4.04
N ARG A 52 7.48 0.66 -4.51
CA ARG A 52 8.01 -0.47 -3.74
C ARG A 52 9.50 -0.28 -3.43
N ALA A 53 10.29 0.14 -4.41
CA ALA A 53 11.72 0.38 -4.24
C ALA A 53 12.00 1.53 -3.25
N GLU A 54 11.24 2.63 -3.33
CA GLU A 54 11.33 3.75 -2.38
C GLU A 54 11.10 3.29 -0.94
N ILE A 55 10.04 2.51 -0.68
CA ILE A 55 9.77 1.96 0.66
C ILE A 55 10.87 0.99 1.12
N LEU A 56 11.43 0.20 0.20
CA LEU A 56 12.49 -0.75 0.47
C LEU A 56 13.88 -0.11 0.59
N GLY A 57 14.01 1.21 0.39
CA GLY A 57 15.29 1.91 0.46
C GLY A 57 16.28 1.55 -0.66
N ILE A 58 15.78 1.06 -1.80
CA ILE A 58 16.60 0.63 -2.93
C ILE A 58 16.21 1.35 -4.22
N SER A 59 17.06 1.26 -5.25
CA SER A 59 16.70 1.80 -6.57
C SER A 59 15.61 0.97 -7.25
N ALA A 60 14.79 1.59 -8.09
CA ALA A 60 13.77 0.89 -8.87
C ALA A 60 14.40 -0.16 -9.82
N LEU A 61 15.62 0.08 -10.30
CA LEU A 61 16.36 -0.88 -11.11
C LEU A 61 16.71 -2.14 -10.29
N THR A 62 17.27 -1.95 -9.10
CA THR A 62 17.61 -3.02 -8.16
C THR A 62 16.37 -3.84 -7.81
N PHE A 63 15.26 -3.18 -7.47
CA PHE A 63 14.00 -3.87 -7.19
C PHE A 63 13.53 -4.74 -8.35
N ARG A 64 13.59 -4.24 -9.60
CA ARG A 64 13.22 -5.01 -10.79
C ARG A 64 14.16 -6.19 -11.03
N GLN A 65 15.45 -6.02 -10.82
CA GLN A 65 16.42 -7.12 -10.94
C GLN A 65 16.14 -8.22 -9.91
N MET A 66 15.95 -7.86 -8.64
CA MET A 66 15.61 -8.82 -7.59
C MET A 66 14.28 -9.54 -7.89
N SER A 67 13.28 -8.82 -8.41
CA SER A 67 11.95 -9.37 -8.72
C SER A 67 11.95 -10.44 -9.82
N ARG A 68 13.05 -10.59 -10.59
CA ARG A 68 13.17 -11.65 -11.61
C ARG A 68 13.46 -13.02 -10.99
N THR A 69 14.12 -13.05 -9.85
CA THR A 69 14.63 -14.29 -9.24
C THR A 69 14.09 -14.54 -7.84
N ARG A 70 13.47 -13.54 -7.21
CA ARG A 70 13.01 -13.59 -5.82
C ARG A 70 11.55 -13.20 -5.72
N SER A 71 10.82 -13.88 -4.85
CA SER A 71 9.48 -13.46 -4.46
C SER A 71 9.52 -12.13 -3.71
N PHE A 72 8.43 -11.37 -3.78
CA PHE A 72 8.33 -10.09 -3.06
C PHE A 72 8.57 -10.24 -1.55
N ALA A 73 8.12 -11.34 -0.95
CA ALA A 73 8.35 -11.60 0.48
C ALA A 73 9.84 -11.82 0.81
N GLN A 74 10.61 -12.43 -0.08
CA GLN A 74 12.07 -12.55 0.07
C GLN A 74 12.74 -11.19 -0.03
N ILE A 75 12.40 -10.39 -1.05
CA ILE A 75 12.93 -9.04 -1.25
C ILE A 75 12.69 -8.16 -0.02
N VAL A 76 11.46 -8.17 0.52
CA VAL A 76 11.10 -7.41 1.72
C VAL A 76 11.95 -7.78 2.94
N ARG A 77 12.30 -9.06 3.10
CA ARG A 77 13.18 -9.51 4.19
C ARG A 77 14.63 -9.12 3.95
N GLU A 78 15.14 -9.27 2.74
CA GLU A 78 16.50 -8.88 2.34
C GLU A 78 16.74 -7.37 2.51
N CYS A 79 15.70 -6.55 2.31
CA CYS A 79 15.74 -5.10 2.56
C CYS A 79 15.46 -4.72 4.04
N GLY A 80 15.40 -5.68 4.96
CA GLY A 80 15.29 -5.41 6.40
C GLY A 80 13.89 -5.11 6.95
N ILE A 81 12.83 -5.19 6.14
CA ILE A 81 11.45 -4.85 6.57
C ILE A 81 10.75 -6.03 7.29
N GLY A 82 11.36 -7.21 7.37
CA GLY A 82 10.94 -8.34 8.21
C GLY A 82 9.68 -9.09 7.75
N SER A 83 8.63 -8.39 7.27
CA SER A 83 7.41 -9.01 6.75
C SER A 83 6.68 -8.16 5.71
N THR A 84 5.89 -8.82 4.85
CA THR A 84 5.02 -8.11 3.90
C THR A 84 3.94 -7.27 4.58
N ARG A 85 3.57 -7.57 5.83
CA ARG A 85 2.68 -6.72 6.64
C ARG A 85 3.39 -5.43 7.02
N ALA A 86 4.62 -5.50 7.53
CA ALA A 86 5.42 -4.33 7.88
C ALA A 86 5.65 -3.43 6.65
N PHE A 87 5.93 -4.02 5.49
CA PHE A 87 5.99 -3.28 4.21
C PHE A 87 4.69 -2.51 3.95
N ARG A 88 3.52 -3.15 4.08
CA ARG A 88 2.25 -2.47 3.82
C ARG A 88 1.97 -1.36 4.84
N LEU A 89 2.41 -1.49 6.09
CA LEU A 89 2.32 -0.41 7.07
C LEU A 89 3.20 0.79 6.70
N ALA A 90 4.44 0.54 6.26
CA ALA A 90 5.33 1.58 5.77
C ALA A 90 4.73 2.29 4.52
N LEU A 91 4.19 1.51 3.58
CA LEU A 91 3.48 2.03 2.42
C LEU A 91 2.27 2.88 2.82
N PHE A 92 1.47 2.44 3.79
CA PHE A 92 0.34 3.22 4.31
C PHE A 92 0.79 4.58 4.85
N GLY A 93 1.84 4.60 5.69
CA GLY A 93 2.42 5.84 6.20
C GLY A 93 2.84 6.78 5.08
N ARG A 94 3.58 6.26 4.09
CA ARG A 94 4.06 7.05 2.96
C ARG A 94 2.93 7.66 2.11
N LEU A 95 1.85 6.91 1.90
CA LEU A 95 0.67 7.37 1.16
C LEU A 95 -0.09 8.45 1.94
N ARG A 96 -0.21 8.28 3.26
CA ARG A 96 -0.81 9.31 4.14
C ARG A 96 0.01 10.60 4.10
N ASP A 97 1.32 10.51 4.21
CA ASP A 97 2.21 11.68 4.18
C ASP A 97 2.16 12.40 2.81
N GLU A 98 1.99 11.63 1.73
CA GLU A 98 1.76 12.18 0.39
C GLU A 98 0.44 12.97 0.30
N LEU A 99 -0.64 12.48 0.89
CA LEU A 99 -1.93 13.19 0.91
C LEU A 99 -1.84 14.47 1.74
N LEU A 100 -1.18 14.41 2.90
CA LEU A 100 -0.92 15.57 3.74
C LEU A 100 -0.17 16.66 2.97
N ARG A 101 0.91 16.29 2.25
CA ARG A 101 1.68 17.23 1.43
C ARG A 101 0.86 17.85 0.29
N ARG A 102 -0.19 17.17 -0.16
CA ARG A 102 -1.13 17.66 -1.19
C ARG A 102 -2.31 18.45 -0.61
N GLY A 103 -2.23 18.86 0.66
CA GLY A 103 -3.23 19.70 1.31
C GLY A 103 -4.44 18.96 1.85
N TRP A 104 -4.42 17.63 1.97
CA TRP A 104 -5.45 16.93 2.73
C TRP A 104 -5.21 17.09 4.23
N SER A 105 -6.27 17.40 4.98
CA SER A 105 -6.22 17.34 6.44
C SER A 105 -6.29 15.88 6.93
N ARG A 106 -5.81 15.63 8.14
CA ARG A 106 -5.95 14.32 8.81
C ARG A 106 -7.43 13.91 8.92
N ALA A 107 -8.30 14.84 9.34
CA ALA A 107 -9.74 14.60 9.41
C ALA A 107 -10.34 14.19 8.06
N LYS A 108 -9.92 14.82 6.94
CA LYS A 108 -10.36 14.44 5.59
C LYS A 108 -9.89 13.04 5.21
N ILE A 109 -8.66 12.68 5.57
CA ILE A 109 -8.10 11.33 5.36
C ILE A 109 -8.92 10.30 6.13
N ASP A 110 -9.17 10.54 7.41
CA ASP A 110 -9.90 9.61 8.28
C ASP A 110 -11.36 9.44 7.82
N ALA A 111 -12.04 10.54 7.46
CA ALA A 111 -13.39 10.49 6.89
C ALA A 111 -13.43 9.72 5.57
N TYR A 112 -12.44 9.93 4.68
CA TYR A 112 -12.35 9.19 3.42
C TYR A 112 -12.10 7.69 3.66
N MET A 113 -11.22 7.36 4.61
CA MET A 113 -10.95 5.99 5.04
C MET A 113 -12.22 5.33 5.56
N ALA A 114 -12.92 5.94 6.52
CA ALA A 114 -14.15 5.40 7.09
C ALA A 114 -15.22 5.14 6.01
N ALA A 115 -15.43 6.10 5.09
CA ALA A 115 -16.44 5.97 4.03
C ALA A 115 -16.12 4.93 2.95
N ARG A 116 -14.84 4.58 2.76
CA ARG A 116 -14.38 3.70 1.66
C ARG A 116 -13.96 2.32 2.12
N VAL A 117 -13.48 2.19 3.35
CA VAL A 117 -13.13 0.90 3.95
C VAL A 117 -14.36 -0.02 3.98
N VAL A 118 -15.54 0.51 4.33
CA VAL A 118 -16.84 -0.20 4.24
C VAL A 118 -17.14 -0.70 2.82
N ARG A 119 -16.85 0.09 1.79
CA ARG A 119 -17.10 -0.28 0.38
C ARG A 119 -16.06 -1.21 -0.22
N ALA A 120 -14.80 -1.09 0.19
CA ALA A 120 -13.74 -2.02 -0.22
C ALA A 120 -13.95 -3.42 0.37
N ALA A 121 -14.85 -3.53 1.35
CA ALA A 121 -15.18 -4.77 2.01
C ALA A 121 -16.47 -5.46 1.57
N ALA A 122 -17.36 -4.76 0.86
CA ALA A 122 -18.46 -5.37 0.12
C ALA A 122 -17.91 -6.11 -1.13
#